data_AF-A0A7J8GMX4-F1
#
_entry.id   AF-A0A7J8GMX4-F1
#
_cell.length_a   1.000
_cell.length_b   1.000
_cell.length_c   1.000
_cell.angle_alpha   90.00
_cell.angle_beta   90.00
_cell.angle_gamma   90.00
#
_symmetry.space_group_name_H-M   'P 1'
#
loop_
_entity.id
_entity.type
_entity.pdbx_description
1 polymer ?
#
loop_
_entity_poly.entity_id
_entity_poly.type
_entity_poly.pdbx_seq_one_letter_code
_entity_poly.pdbx_strand_id
1 'polypeptide(L)'
;MQGWINKINCVAAVFSAPPFPAAIGSQKKFSRPLLPATTTKLSQEEQLKSHESKLKQITTELAEHRSYPPDKKVKAKEIDEYKLKDHYLEFEQTRYETYVSILKEGGKQLLCNSDGEAAGLKKSHSSPSLNPDSSPVTAKVKRNVSERKDHRPETPSIKQKVT
;
A
#
# COMPACT_ATOMS: atom_id res chain seq x y z
N MET A 1 8.65 23.32 -4.70
CA MET A 1 7.75 22.16 -4.85
C MET A 1 8.51 20.88 -5.21
N GLN A 2 9.46 20.91 -6.14
CA GLN A 2 10.19 19.71 -6.56
C GLN A 2 10.97 18.97 -5.46
N GLY A 3 11.58 19.68 -4.50
CA GLY A 3 12.39 19.05 -3.45
C GLY A 3 11.63 18.09 -2.53
N TRP A 4 10.41 18.41 -2.12
CA TRP A 4 9.61 17.51 -1.27
C TRP A 4 9.12 16.28 -2.04
N ILE A 5 8.80 16.44 -3.32
CA ILE A 5 8.39 15.34 -4.21
C ILE A 5 9.53 14.32 -4.31
N ASN A 6 10.75 14.81 -4.57
CA ASN A 6 11.92 13.94 -4.69
C ASN A 6 12.21 13.20 -3.38
N LYS A 7 12.06 13.84 -2.22
CA LYS A 7 12.21 13.17 -0.91
C LYS A 7 11.19 12.05 -0.73
N ILE A 8 9.91 12.31 -1.03
CA ILE A 8 8.86 11.29 -0.94
C ILE A 8 9.15 10.12 -1.88
N ASN A 9 9.51 10.41 -3.14
CA ASN A 9 9.83 9.37 -4.12
C ASN A 9 11.05 8.55 -3.69
N CYS A 10 12.05 9.19 -3.07
CA CYS A 10 13.23 8.49 -2.57
C CYS A 10 12.91 7.58 -1.38
N VAL A 11 12.17 8.08 -0.40
CA VAL A 11 11.67 7.25 0.71
C VAL A 11 10.84 6.08 0.17
N ALA A 12 9.94 6.33 -0.78
CA ALA A 12 9.13 5.30 -1.38
C ALA A 12 9.99 4.25 -2.13
N ALA A 13 10.98 4.67 -2.93
CA ALA A 13 11.88 3.76 -3.64
C ALA A 13 12.65 2.84 -2.67
N VAL A 14 13.21 3.42 -1.61
CA VAL A 14 14.05 2.73 -0.63
C VAL A 14 13.26 1.81 0.29
N PHE A 15 12.05 2.21 0.70
CA PHE A 15 11.33 1.52 1.78
C PHE A 15 10.08 0.76 1.33
N SER A 16 9.65 0.85 0.05
CA SER A 16 8.48 0.11 -0.45
C SER A 16 8.66 -1.40 -0.29
N ALA A 17 7.72 -2.04 0.41
CA ALA A 17 7.68 -3.50 0.51
C ALA A 17 7.01 -4.13 -0.73
N PRO A 18 7.33 -5.40 -1.04
CA PRO A 18 6.66 -6.12 -2.13
C PRO A 18 5.15 -6.28 -1.84
N PRO A 19 4.27 -6.19 -2.87
CA PRO A 19 2.84 -6.40 -2.71
C PRO A 19 2.53 -7.81 -2.18
N PHE A 20 1.42 -7.96 -1.45
CA PHE A 20 0.96 -9.28 -1.04
C PHE A 20 0.64 -10.15 -2.27
N PRO A 21 0.87 -11.47 -2.18
CA PRO A 21 0.37 -12.39 -3.19
C PRO A 21 -1.14 -12.19 -3.38
N ALA A 22 -1.61 -12.24 -4.63
CA ALA A 22 -3.03 -12.15 -4.90
C ALA A 22 -3.78 -13.26 -4.14
N ALA A 23 -4.90 -12.91 -3.51
CA ALA A 23 -5.70 -13.89 -2.78
C ALA A 23 -6.15 -15.02 -3.72
N ILE A 24 -5.89 -16.26 -3.33
CA ILE A 24 -6.26 -17.49 -4.04
C ILE A 24 -7.80 -17.56 -4.04
N GLY A 25 -8.43 -17.03 -5.08
CA GLY A 25 -9.90 -16.89 -5.18
C GLY A 25 -10.38 -15.59 -5.84
N SER A 26 -9.54 -14.56 -5.88
CA SER A 26 -9.84 -13.25 -6.51
C SER A 26 -9.75 -13.25 -8.06
N GLN A 27 -9.81 -14.41 -8.70
CA GLN A 27 -9.46 -14.59 -10.11
C GLN A 27 -10.51 -14.08 -11.11
N LYS A 28 -11.58 -13.40 -10.67
CA LYS A 28 -12.66 -12.99 -11.59
C LYS A 28 -12.58 -11.56 -12.11
N LYS A 29 -11.82 -10.66 -11.47
CA LYS A 29 -11.72 -9.24 -11.87
C LYS A 29 -10.38 -8.61 -11.50
N PHE A 30 -9.96 -7.62 -12.27
CA PHE A 30 -8.83 -6.76 -11.90
C PHE A 30 -9.11 -6.04 -10.57
N SER A 31 -8.14 -6.12 -9.65
CA SER A 31 -8.14 -5.34 -8.41
C SER A 31 -6.71 -4.88 -8.13
N ARG A 32 -6.58 -3.69 -7.55
CA ARG A 32 -5.26 -3.15 -7.18
C ARG A 32 -4.65 -4.03 -6.08
N PRO A 33 -3.40 -4.46 -6.21
CA PRO A 33 -2.72 -5.25 -5.18
C PRO A 33 -2.67 -4.50 -3.85
N LEU A 34 -2.84 -5.25 -2.76
CA LEU A 34 -2.66 -4.71 -1.41
C LEU A 34 -1.17 -4.67 -1.07
N LEU A 35 -0.71 -3.52 -0.58
CA LEU A 35 0.66 -3.35 -0.10
C LEU A 35 0.76 -3.64 1.40
N PRO A 36 1.90 -4.15 1.89
CA PRO A 36 2.17 -4.26 3.31
C PRO A 36 2.20 -2.87 3.97
N ALA A 37 1.73 -2.79 5.22
CA ALA A 37 1.93 -1.59 6.06
C ALA A 37 3.36 -1.49 6.62
N THR A 38 4.20 -2.49 6.36
CA THR A 38 5.60 -2.57 6.82
C THR A 38 6.55 -2.17 5.70
N THR A 39 7.72 -1.65 6.07
CA THR A 39 8.80 -1.36 5.11
C THR A 39 9.51 -2.64 4.64
N THR A 40 10.19 -2.55 3.50
CA THR A 40 11.07 -3.64 3.02
C THR A 40 12.15 -3.99 4.04
N LYS A 41 12.55 -5.27 4.07
CA LYS A 41 13.71 -5.77 4.82
C LYS A 41 14.94 -6.00 3.93
N LEU A 42 14.80 -5.72 2.63
CA LEU A 42 15.85 -5.91 1.64
C LEU A 42 16.97 -4.87 1.80
N SER A 43 18.19 -5.27 1.46
CA SER A 43 19.29 -4.32 1.22
C SER A 43 18.99 -3.43 0.01
N GLN A 44 19.74 -2.34 -0.17
CA GLN A 44 19.50 -1.42 -1.29
C GLN A 44 19.70 -2.09 -2.65
N GLU A 45 20.70 -2.98 -2.78
CA GLU A 45 20.98 -3.72 -4.00
C GLU A 45 19.86 -4.73 -4.31
N GLU A 46 19.41 -5.48 -3.30
CA GLU A 46 18.29 -6.42 -3.45
C GLU A 46 16.98 -5.69 -3.79
N GLN A 47 16.75 -4.52 -3.17
CA GLN A 47 15.61 -3.66 -3.46
C GLN A 47 15.65 -3.17 -4.91
N LEU A 48 16.82 -2.71 -5.39
CA LEU A 48 17.00 -2.31 -6.79
C LEU A 48 16.68 -3.47 -7.74
N LYS A 49 17.24 -4.65 -7.49
CA LYS A 49 16.98 -5.85 -8.29
C LYS A 49 15.49 -6.24 -8.29
N SER A 50 14.82 -6.13 -7.14
CA SER A 50 13.39 -6.38 -7.02
C SER A 50 12.57 -5.40 -7.87
N HIS A 51 12.88 -4.10 -7.79
CA HIS A 51 12.21 -3.07 -8.59
C HIS A 51 12.46 -3.23 -10.09
N GLU A 52 13.67 -3.58 -10.51
CA GLU A 52 13.97 -3.86 -11.92
C GLU A 52 13.20 -5.08 -12.44
N SER A 53 13.13 -6.16 -11.64
CA SER A 53 12.34 -7.33 -11.99
C SER A 53 10.85 -6.99 -12.09
N LYS A 54 10.35 -6.16 -11.18
CA LYS A 54 8.95 -5.73 -11.18
C LYS A 54 8.62 -4.83 -12.36
N LEU A 55 9.52 -3.90 -12.70
CA LEU A 55 9.39 -3.04 -13.88
C LEU A 55 9.30 -3.87 -15.17
N LYS A 56 10.17 -4.87 -15.32
CA LYS A 56 10.13 -5.81 -16.45
C LYS A 56 8.78 -6.54 -16.52
N GLN A 57 8.32 -7.09 -15.39
CA GLN A 57 7.03 -7.77 -15.31
C GLN A 57 5.87 -6.85 -15.74
N ILE A 58 5.80 -5.63 -15.19
CA ILE A 58 4.71 -4.67 -15.51
C ILE A 58 4.76 -4.25 -16.98
N THR A 59 5.96 -4.02 -17.52
CA THR A 59 6.14 -3.65 -18.93
C THR A 59 5.61 -4.74 -19.85
N THR A 60 5.92 -6.01 -19.55
CA THR A 60 5.38 -7.16 -20.27
C THR A 60 3.86 -7.26 -20.12
N GLU A 61 3.33 -7.16 -18.89
CA GLU A 61 1.90 -7.26 -18.64
C GLU A 61 1.11 -6.13 -19.34
N LEU A 62 1.65 -4.91 -19.39
CA LEU A 62 1.04 -3.78 -20.10
C LEU A 62 1.02 -4.00 -21.61
N ALA A 63 2.12 -4.50 -22.17
CA ALA A 63 2.19 -4.82 -23.60
C ALA A 63 1.19 -5.92 -23.97
N GLU A 64 1.10 -6.98 -23.15
CA GLU A 64 0.11 -8.04 -23.30
C GLU A 64 -1.32 -7.51 -23.15
N HIS A 65 -1.60 -6.66 -22.16
CA HIS A 65 -2.93 -6.06 -21.98
C HIS A 65 -3.36 -5.27 -23.23
N ARG A 66 -2.43 -4.55 -23.84
CA ARG A 66 -2.69 -3.73 -25.03
C ARG A 66 -2.81 -4.52 -26.33
N SER A 67 -2.27 -5.73 -26.41
CA SER A 67 -2.42 -6.59 -27.59
C SER A 67 -3.82 -7.22 -27.70
N TYR A 68 -4.63 -7.20 -26.63
CA TYR A 68 -6.00 -7.72 -26.60
C TYR A 68 -7.04 -6.64 -26.23
N PRO A 69 -7.27 -5.62 -27.08
CA PRO A 69 -8.28 -4.60 -26.82
C PRO A 69 -9.71 -5.21 -26.86
N PRO A 70 -10.64 -4.73 -26.01
CA PRO A 70 -12.02 -5.22 -25.98
C PRO A 70 -12.78 -4.86 -27.27
N ASP A 71 -13.64 -5.76 -27.76
CA ASP A 71 -14.49 -5.52 -28.94
C ASP A 71 -15.50 -4.38 -28.65
N LYS A 72 -15.81 -3.57 -29.66
CA LYS A 72 -16.79 -2.48 -29.59
C LYS A 72 -18.20 -2.94 -29.18
N LYS A 73 -18.48 -4.25 -29.27
CA LYS A 73 -19.77 -4.86 -28.92
C LYS A 73 -19.85 -5.42 -27.49
N VAL A 74 -18.76 -5.40 -26.72
CA VAL A 74 -18.78 -5.92 -25.34
C VAL A 74 -19.51 -4.98 -24.37
N LYS A 75 -19.87 -5.52 -23.21
CA LYS A 75 -20.57 -4.77 -22.16
C LYS A 75 -19.70 -3.61 -21.67
N ALA A 76 -20.30 -2.45 -21.42
CA ALA A 76 -19.61 -1.26 -20.91
C ALA A 76 -18.70 -1.54 -19.70
N LYS A 77 -19.16 -2.41 -18.78
CA LYS A 77 -18.41 -2.85 -17.61
C LYS A 77 -17.05 -3.50 -17.93
N GLU A 78 -16.98 -4.29 -18.99
CA GLU A 78 -15.73 -4.96 -19.41
C GLU A 78 -14.75 -3.94 -20.01
N ILE A 79 -15.27 -2.93 -20.73
CA ILE A 79 -14.47 -1.81 -21.24
C ILE A 79 -13.89 -0.98 -20.09
N ASP A 80 -14.70 -0.70 -19.07
CA ASP A 80 -14.25 0.05 -17.90
C ASP A 80 -13.17 -0.72 -17.11
N GLU A 81 -13.32 -2.04 -16.97
CA GLU A 81 -12.33 -2.89 -16.33
C GLU A 81 -11.00 -2.91 -17.09
N TYR A 82 -11.06 -3.01 -18.42
CA TYR A 82 -9.88 -2.89 -19.29
C TYR A 82 -9.17 -1.56 -19.10
N LYS A 83 -9.90 -0.43 -19.18
CA LYS A 83 -9.32 0.91 -18.99
C LYS A 83 -8.70 1.09 -17.60
N LEU A 84 -9.36 0.54 -16.57
CA LEU A 84 -8.85 0.60 -15.20
C LEU A 84 -7.53 -0.17 -15.06
N LYS A 85 -7.44 -1.36 -15.66
CA LYS A 85 -6.21 -2.17 -15.65
C LYS A 85 -5.09 -1.49 -16.46
N ASP A 86 -5.40 -0.92 -17.63
CA ASP A 86 -4.44 -0.18 -18.45
C ASP A 86 -3.83 0.99 -17.68
N HIS A 87 -4.67 1.86 -17.12
CA HIS A 87 -4.23 3.01 -16.31
C HIS A 87 -3.39 2.60 -15.10
N TYR A 88 -3.76 1.49 -14.45
CA TYR A 88 -2.99 0.98 -13.33
C TYR A 88 -1.60 0.53 -13.77
N LEU A 89 -1.50 -0.24 -14.85
CA LEU A 89 -0.23 -0.77 -15.34
C LEU A 89 0.69 0.34 -15.84
N GLU A 90 0.15 1.36 -16.53
CA GLU A 90 0.91 2.57 -16.90
C GLU A 90 1.47 3.29 -15.67
N PHE A 91 0.61 3.55 -14.68
CA PHE A 91 1.02 4.22 -13.45
C PHE A 91 2.13 3.44 -12.72
N GLU A 92 1.97 2.11 -12.63
CA GLU A 92 2.96 1.25 -12.00
C GLU A 92 4.28 1.23 -12.77
N GLN A 93 4.24 1.24 -14.10
CA GLN A 93 5.45 1.32 -14.93
C GLN A 93 6.24 2.59 -14.60
N THR A 94 5.60 3.76 -14.67
CA THR A 94 6.24 5.05 -14.35
C THR A 94 6.75 5.10 -12.90
N ARG A 95 5.99 4.52 -11.96
CA ARG A 95 6.40 4.42 -10.55
C ARG A 95 7.70 3.63 -10.38
N TYR A 96 7.78 2.44 -10.97
CA TYR A 96 8.98 1.61 -10.84
C TYR A 96 10.16 2.13 -11.66
N GLU A 97 9.93 2.81 -12.79
CA GLU A 97 10.98 3.56 -13.50
C GLU A 97 11.62 4.61 -12.58
N THR A 98 10.79 5.40 -11.90
CA THR A 98 11.24 6.40 -10.93
C THR A 98 12.05 5.76 -9.80
N TYR A 99 11.56 4.65 -9.24
CA TYR A 99 12.26 3.98 -8.14
C TYR A 99 13.62 3.40 -8.57
N VAL A 100 13.69 2.80 -9.75
CA VAL A 100 14.94 2.27 -10.31
C VAL A 100 15.95 3.39 -10.55
N SER A 101 15.52 4.53 -11.13
CA SER A 101 16.40 5.69 -11.34
C SER A 101 17.00 6.18 -10.01
N ILE A 102 16.14 6.41 -9.01
CA ILE A 102 16.58 6.91 -7.70
C ILE A 102 17.54 5.96 -6.99
N LEU A 103 17.28 4.65 -7.04
CA LEU A 103 18.15 3.66 -6.41
C LEU A 103 19.50 3.53 -7.12
N LYS A 104 19.56 3.72 -8.45
CA LYS A 104 20.81 3.79 -9.22
C LYS A 104 21.61 5.05 -8.92
N GLU A 105 20.94 6.16 -8.62
CA GLU A 105 21.55 7.45 -8.24
C GLU A 105 22.01 7.52 -6.77
N GLY A 106 21.83 6.45 -5.99
CA GLY A 106 22.38 6.34 -4.63
C GLY A 106 21.34 6.09 -3.53
N GLY A 107 20.04 6.17 -3.84
CA GLY A 107 18.96 5.78 -2.92
C GLY A 107 19.06 6.45 -1.55
N LYS A 108 19.39 5.68 -0.51
CA LYS A 108 19.53 6.17 0.88
C LYS A 108 20.49 7.35 1.02
N GLN A 109 21.54 7.41 0.20
CA GLN A 109 22.53 8.50 0.25
C GLN A 109 21.91 9.85 -0.13
N LEU A 110 20.93 9.87 -1.03
CA LEU A 110 20.22 11.09 -1.43
C LEU A 110 19.37 11.67 -0.30
N LEU A 111 18.93 10.83 0.66
CA LEU A 111 18.23 11.29 1.86
C LEU A 111 19.19 11.97 2.83
N CYS A 112 20.34 11.35 3.11
CA CYS A 112 21.34 11.88 4.05
C CYS A 112 21.99 13.18 3.55
N ASN A 113 22.24 13.30 2.25
CA ASN A 113 22.90 14.48 1.67
C ASN A 113 21.99 15.71 1.64
N SER A 114 20.67 15.53 1.80
CA SER A 114 19.73 16.65 1.85
C SER A 114 19.67 17.33 3.23
N ASP A 115 20.22 16.71 4.28
CA ASP A 115 20.18 17.26 5.64
C ASP A 115 21.17 18.43 5.85
N GLY A 116 22.08 18.66 4.89
CA GLY A 116 23.00 19.80 4.88
C GLY A 116 22.36 21.15 4.56
N GLU A 117 21.13 21.18 4.04
CA GLU A 117 20.39 22.41 3.70
C GLU A 117 19.06 22.54 4.48
N ALA A 118 18.89 21.78 5.57
CA ALA A 118 17.77 22.00 6.49
C ALA A 118 18.17 23.09 7.49
N ALA A 119 18.06 24.34 7.06
CA ALA A 119 18.07 25.51 7.94
C ALA A 119 17.21 25.22 9.18
N GLY A 120 17.82 25.41 10.36
CA GLY A 120 17.34 24.94 11.65
C GLY A 120 15.82 24.99 11.85
N LEU A 121 15.20 23.81 11.84
CA LEU A 121 13.83 23.64 12.33
C LEU A 121 13.86 23.87 13.84
N LYS A 122 13.53 25.10 14.23
CA LYS A 122 13.35 25.52 15.62
C LYS A 122 12.27 24.64 16.22
N LYS A 123 12.59 23.91 17.28
CA LYS A 123 11.62 23.11 18.05
C LYS A 123 10.46 24.02 18.44
N SER A 124 9.29 23.79 17.83
CA SER A 124 8.07 24.44 18.26
C SER A 124 7.64 23.76 19.56
N HIS A 125 7.84 24.44 20.69
CA HIS A 125 7.26 24.05 21.97
C HIS A 125 5.78 24.42 21.98
N SER A 126 4.96 23.63 21.29
CA SER A 126 3.50 23.71 21.43
C SER A 126 3.03 22.55 22.30
N SER A 127 3.13 22.76 23.62
CA SER A 127 2.33 22.05 24.62
C SER A 127 2.15 22.99 25.81
N PRO A 128 0.93 23.41 26.16
CA PRO A 128 0.68 23.94 27.49
C PRO A 128 0.79 22.74 28.43
N SER A 129 1.75 22.77 29.35
CA SER A 129 1.80 21.81 30.45
C SER A 129 0.48 21.87 31.20
N LEU A 130 -0.29 20.77 31.20
CA LEU A 130 -1.44 20.63 32.07
C LEU A 130 -0.91 20.43 33.49
N ASN A 131 -1.10 21.43 34.35
CA ASN A 131 -0.81 21.35 35.77
C ASN A 131 -1.59 20.16 36.39
N PRO A 132 -0.95 19.32 37.23
CA PRO A 132 -1.61 18.16 37.84
C PRO A 132 -2.54 18.49 39.01
N ASP A 133 -2.65 19.76 39.43
CA ASP A 133 -3.46 20.16 40.60
C ASP A 133 -4.87 20.64 40.25
N SER A 134 -5.61 19.86 39.46
CA SER A 134 -7.07 20.00 39.44
C SER A 134 -7.75 18.64 39.53
N SER A 135 -8.63 18.54 40.53
CA SER A 135 -9.37 17.36 40.96
C SER A 135 -10.06 16.65 39.79
N PRO A 136 -10.23 15.31 39.84
CA PRO A 136 -10.79 14.57 38.72
C PRO A 136 -12.25 14.95 38.48
N VAL A 137 -12.50 15.74 37.43
CA VAL A 137 -13.85 15.87 36.86
C VAL A 137 -14.19 14.52 36.24
N THR A 138 -15.17 13.83 36.81
CA THR A 138 -15.67 12.54 36.32
C THR A 138 -16.36 12.72 34.96
N ALA A 139 -15.58 12.76 33.89
CA ALA A 139 -16.10 12.66 32.54
C ALA A 139 -16.52 11.21 32.29
N LYS A 140 -17.83 10.94 32.31
CA LYS A 140 -18.40 9.66 31.90
C LYS A 140 -18.14 9.46 30.40
N VAL A 141 -17.04 8.80 30.06
CA VAL A 141 -16.79 8.31 28.70
C VAL A 141 -17.75 7.16 28.44
N LYS A 142 -18.81 7.43 27.67
CA LYS A 142 -19.75 6.43 27.18
C LYS A 142 -19.03 5.61 26.10
N ARG A 143 -18.50 4.46 26.49
CA ARG A 143 -17.88 3.52 25.55
C ARG A 143 -18.99 2.82 24.78
N ASN A 144 -18.96 2.89 23.46
CA ASN A 144 -19.88 2.15 22.60
C ASN A 144 -19.40 0.69 22.57
N VAL A 145 -19.90 -0.14 23.50
CA VAL A 145 -19.75 -1.59 23.41
C VAL A 145 -20.74 -2.06 22.35
N SER A 146 -20.22 -2.38 21.16
CA SER A 146 -21.02 -3.07 20.15
C SER A 146 -21.20 -4.52 20.61
N GLU A 147 -22.39 -4.85 21.11
CA GLU A 147 -22.78 -6.24 21.35
C GLU A 147 -22.97 -6.94 20.00
N ARG A 148 -21.88 -7.50 19.45
CA ARG A 148 -22.02 -8.54 18.43
C ARG A 148 -22.50 -9.80 19.14
N LYS A 149 -23.82 -9.98 19.15
CA LYS A 149 -24.49 -11.18 19.62
C LYS A 149 -24.17 -12.32 18.66
N ASP A 150 -23.18 -13.15 19.00
CA ASP A 150 -22.81 -14.36 18.26
C ASP A 150 -24.01 -15.32 18.22
N HIS A 151 -24.79 -15.27 17.15
CA HIS A 151 -25.77 -16.31 16.85
C HIS A 151 -25.02 -17.46 16.17
N ARG A 152 -24.52 -18.39 16.98
CA ARG A 152 -24.15 -19.73 16.52
C ARG A 152 -25.42 -20.58 16.49
N PRO A 153 -25.93 -21.00 15.33
CA PRO A 153 -27.00 -22.00 15.28
C PRO A 153 -26.45 -23.36 15.74
N GLU A 154 -27.06 -23.92 16.79
CA GLU A 154 -26.83 -25.28 17.28
C GLU A 154 -27.22 -26.29 16.19
N THR A 155 -26.31 -27.21 15.88
CA THR A 155 -26.58 -28.34 14.99
C THR A 155 -27.30 -29.47 15.75
N PRO A 156 -28.39 -30.06 15.23
CA PRO A 156 -29.14 -31.10 15.93
C PRO A 156 -28.33 -32.40 16.09
N SER A 157 -28.22 -32.89 17.33
CA SER A 157 -27.60 -34.18 17.65
C SER A 157 -28.37 -35.35 17.03
N ILE A 158 -27.68 -36.15 16.21
CA ILE A 158 -28.16 -37.43 15.73
C ILE A 158 -27.94 -38.46 16.86
N LYS A 159 -29.02 -39.04 17.38
CA LYS A 159 -28.93 -40.19 18.30
C LYS A 159 -28.82 -41.46 17.47
N GLN A 160 -27.65 -42.08 17.43
CA GLN A 160 -27.51 -43.45 16.98
C GLN A 160 -28.08 -44.38 18.05
N LYS A 161 -29.14 -45.11 17.68
CA LYS A 161 -29.68 -46.23 18.44
C LYS A 161 -28.81 -47.45 18.09
N VAL A 162 -28.00 -47.91 19.04
CA VAL A 162 -27.37 -49.22 19.00
C VAL A 162 -28.31 -50.19 19.72
N THR A 163 -28.69 -51.23 18.97
CA THR A 163 -29.33 -52.51 19.29
C THR A 163 -30.15 -52.62 20.57
#